data_AF-A0A924SEL4-F1
#
_entry.id   AF-A0A924SEL4-F1
#
_cell.length_a   1.000
_cell.length_b   1.000
_cell.length_c   1.000
_cell.angle_alpha   90.00
_cell.angle_beta   90.00
_cell.angle_gamma   90.00
#
_symmetry.space_group_name_H-M   'P 1'
#
loop_
_entity.id
_entity.type
_entity.pdbx_description
1 polymer ?
#
loop_
_entity_poly.entity_id
_entity_poly.type
_entity_poly.pdbx_seq_one_letter_code
_entity_poly.pdbx_strand_id
1 'polypeptide(L)'
;FTVHGPALSTATLVDLDDRAVAQEHVTVPFFVVTIAGSLLLLCRRRWRPRAALVAAGLPAGSFLAGVAPWWSSGVPLLALLVTSTSFALLLALAGERFPGRFGPAGAVCAATVLVLGGDLVTGAHLQITSPAGYSPLVAGRFAGIGNVAFGVYAAAGLLATAWLARGRLVVVAGCGLVLVAVDGAPPWGSDVGGVLALLPALVLLGLLVSGRRVSVVRLGLAGVAGAVVVTVLALADHARGPAAQTHLGRFVTQVQDGTAGTVLRRKADAVLGLLFHSPVTALLPVVVVAAAYLLVRPPPPLAASFARVPELRHGLVALGLACALGFALNDSGAAVPALALLVALPVVTAVTVRPG
;
A
#
# COMPACT_ATOMS: atom_id res chain seq x y z
N PHE A 1 9.72 -3.64 19.91
CA PHE A 1 9.86 -4.32 21.20
C PHE A 1 10.59 -3.41 22.18
N THR A 2 9.86 -2.56 22.89
CA THR A 2 10.39 -1.73 23.97
C THR A 2 10.41 -2.55 25.26
N VAL A 3 11.56 -2.58 25.94
CA VAL A 3 11.86 -3.34 27.17
C VAL A 3 11.11 -2.81 28.42
N HIS A 4 10.14 -1.89 28.26
CA HIS A 4 9.45 -1.21 29.36
C HIS A 4 7.92 -1.30 29.32
N GLY A 5 7.36 -2.30 28.62
CA GLY A 5 5.95 -2.69 28.77
C GLY A 5 5.77 -3.70 29.90
N PRO A 6 4.55 -3.85 30.48
CA PRO A 6 4.27 -4.98 31.38
C PRO A 6 4.63 -6.29 30.68
N ALA A 7 5.27 -7.21 31.41
CA ALA A 7 5.62 -8.52 30.87
C ALA A 7 4.36 -9.19 30.31
N LEU A 8 4.40 -9.55 29.02
CA LEU A 8 3.29 -10.26 28.38
C LEU A 8 3.07 -11.59 29.11
N SER A 9 1.81 -11.92 29.37
CA SER A 9 1.49 -13.21 29.98
C SER A 9 1.91 -14.35 29.05
N THR A 10 2.24 -15.51 29.63
CA THR A 10 2.57 -16.72 28.84
C THR A 10 1.45 -17.07 27.85
N ALA A 11 0.20 -16.90 28.26
CA ALA A 11 -0.95 -17.12 27.38
C ALA A 11 -0.98 -16.16 26.18
N THR A 12 -0.60 -14.90 26.39
CA THR A 12 -0.50 -13.90 25.31
C THR A 12 0.64 -14.24 24.33
N LEU A 13 1.76 -14.75 24.84
CA LEU A 13 2.88 -15.18 24.00
C LEU A 13 2.53 -16.41 23.17
N VAL A 14 1.83 -17.39 23.75
CA VAL A 14 1.35 -18.57 23.03
C VAL A 14 0.35 -18.19 21.93
N ASP A 15 -0.62 -17.33 22.22
CA ASP A 15 -1.59 -16.87 21.20
C ASP A 15 -0.90 -16.13 20.03
N LEU A 16 0.12 -15.31 20.32
CA LEU A 16 0.91 -14.64 19.29
C LEU A 16 1.70 -15.62 18.41
N ASP A 17 2.25 -16.68 19.02
CA ASP A 17 2.96 -17.74 18.29
C ASP A 17 2.01 -18.52 17.38
N ASP A 18 0.89 -19.01 17.93
CA ASP A 18 -0.16 -19.71 17.18
C ASP A 18 -0.66 -18.87 16.00
N ARG A 19 -0.89 -17.57 16.23
CA ARG A 19 -1.31 -16.62 15.20
C ARG A 19 -0.24 -16.45 14.11
N ALA A 20 1.03 -16.37 14.48
CA ALA A 20 2.13 -16.19 13.53
C ALA A 20 2.35 -17.46 12.69
N VAL A 21 2.30 -18.65 13.31
CA VAL A 21 2.40 -19.94 12.63
C VAL A 21 1.22 -20.13 11.67
N ALA A 22 -0.01 -19.85 12.13
CA ALA A 22 -1.18 -19.92 11.26
C ALA A 22 -1.04 -18.98 10.05
N GLN A 23 -0.61 -17.73 10.26
CA GLN A 23 -0.39 -16.75 9.20
C GLN A 23 0.58 -17.27 8.12
N GLU A 24 1.73 -17.82 8.50
CA GLU A 24 2.72 -18.31 7.55
C GLU A 24 2.11 -19.34 6.59
N HIS A 25 1.36 -20.30 7.13
CA HIS A 25 0.72 -21.35 6.35
C HIS A 25 -0.41 -20.84 5.46
N VAL A 26 -1.17 -19.82 5.88
CA VAL A 26 -2.36 -19.36 5.15
C VAL A 26 -2.11 -18.21 4.18
N THR A 27 -0.99 -17.48 4.30
CA THR A 27 -0.77 -16.24 3.51
C THR A 27 -0.77 -16.49 1.99
N VAL A 28 0.01 -17.46 1.52
CA VAL A 28 0.07 -17.77 0.08
C VAL A 28 -1.27 -18.35 -0.42
N PRO A 29 -1.88 -19.37 0.24
CA PRO A 29 -3.21 -19.85 -0.12
C PRO A 29 -4.27 -18.74 -0.13
N PHE A 30 -4.22 -17.81 0.83
CA PHE A 30 -5.15 -16.69 0.91
C PHE A 30 -5.09 -15.83 -0.36
N PHE A 31 -3.90 -15.40 -0.80
CA PHE A 31 -3.76 -14.62 -2.03
C PHE A 31 -4.18 -15.42 -3.27
N VAL A 32 -3.81 -16.70 -3.37
CA VAL A 32 -4.20 -17.55 -4.50
C VAL A 32 -5.73 -17.67 -4.61
N VAL A 33 -6.41 -18.02 -3.50
CA VAL A 33 -7.86 -18.21 -3.48
C VAL A 33 -8.60 -16.88 -3.71
N THR A 34 -8.16 -15.79 -3.10
CA THR A 34 -8.81 -14.48 -3.28
C THR A 34 -8.65 -13.94 -4.70
N ILE A 35 -7.47 -14.07 -5.31
CA ILE A 35 -7.24 -13.67 -6.70
C ILE A 35 -8.07 -14.55 -7.63
N ALA A 36 -8.02 -15.87 -7.49
CA ALA A 36 -8.77 -16.79 -8.33
C ALA A 36 -10.29 -16.58 -8.20
N GLY A 37 -10.79 -16.45 -6.98
CA GLY A 37 -12.20 -16.15 -6.69
C GLY A 37 -12.64 -14.81 -7.29
N SER A 38 -11.81 -13.77 -7.18
CA SER A 38 -12.07 -12.47 -7.81
C SER A 38 -12.16 -12.60 -9.33
N LEU A 39 -11.21 -13.27 -9.97
CA LEU A 39 -11.23 -13.50 -11.43
C LEU A 39 -12.47 -14.28 -11.88
N LEU A 40 -12.85 -15.34 -11.15
CA LEU A 40 -14.04 -16.13 -11.43
C LEU A 40 -15.33 -15.30 -11.34
N LEU A 41 -15.47 -14.47 -10.30
CA LEU A 41 -16.62 -13.59 -10.13
C LEU A 41 -16.65 -12.48 -11.19
N LEU A 42 -15.48 -12.01 -11.62
CA LEU A 42 -15.34 -11.08 -12.75
C LEU A 42 -15.72 -11.73 -14.09
N CYS A 43 -15.70 -13.06 -14.23
CA CYS A 43 -16.26 -13.72 -15.41
C CYS A 43 -17.81 -13.69 -15.43
N ARG A 44 -18.48 -13.50 -14.28
CA ARG A 44 -19.93 -13.56 -14.14
C ARG A 44 -20.59 -12.18 -14.29
N ARG A 45 -21.10 -11.85 -15.48
CA ARG A 45 -21.65 -10.52 -15.86
C ARG A 45 -22.54 -9.84 -14.80
N ARG A 46 -23.42 -10.61 -14.13
CA ARG A 46 -24.36 -10.11 -13.09
C ARG A 46 -23.67 -9.57 -11.84
N TRP A 47 -22.55 -10.17 -11.42
CA TRP A 47 -21.89 -9.84 -10.15
C TRP A 47 -20.65 -8.98 -10.33
N ARG A 48 -20.21 -8.73 -11.58
CA ARG A 48 -18.98 -8.01 -11.91
C ARG A 48 -18.75 -6.72 -11.11
N PRO A 49 -19.70 -5.77 -11.00
CA PRO A 49 -19.43 -4.50 -10.33
C PRO A 49 -19.18 -4.68 -8.83
N ARG A 50 -19.99 -5.49 -8.16
CA ARG A 50 -19.84 -5.76 -6.73
C ARG A 50 -18.63 -6.62 -6.43
N ALA A 51 -18.41 -7.67 -7.21
CA ALA A 51 -17.23 -8.52 -7.07
C ALA A 51 -15.94 -7.70 -7.20
N ALA A 52 -15.90 -6.75 -8.14
CA ALA A 52 -14.76 -5.84 -8.29
C ALA A 52 -14.57 -4.92 -7.06
N LEU A 53 -15.66 -4.41 -6.46
CA LEU A 53 -15.57 -3.61 -5.23
C LEU A 53 -15.14 -4.43 -4.02
N VAL A 54 -15.67 -5.65 -3.86
CA VAL A 54 -15.24 -6.59 -2.82
C VAL A 54 -13.76 -6.90 -2.99
N ALA A 55 -13.32 -7.21 -4.20
CA ALA A 55 -11.92 -7.47 -4.49
C ALA A 55 -11.02 -6.25 -4.19
N ALA A 56 -11.47 -5.03 -4.48
CA ALA A 56 -10.77 -3.79 -4.11
C ALA A 56 -10.67 -3.59 -2.59
N GLY A 57 -11.67 -4.05 -1.85
CA GLY A 57 -11.72 -3.98 -0.38
C GLY A 57 -11.03 -5.13 0.34
N LEU A 58 -10.61 -6.20 -0.35
CA LEU A 58 -9.97 -7.37 0.26
C LEU A 58 -8.68 -7.04 1.01
N PRO A 59 -7.78 -6.17 0.52
CA PRO A 59 -6.61 -5.76 1.30
C PRO A 59 -7.03 -5.17 2.65
N ALA A 60 -7.92 -4.17 2.69
CA ALA A 60 -8.43 -3.63 3.96
C ALA A 60 -9.14 -4.69 4.82
N GLY A 61 -9.94 -5.55 4.19
CA GLY A 61 -10.61 -6.67 4.86
C GLY A 61 -9.63 -7.64 5.53
N SER A 62 -8.46 -7.90 4.93
CA SER A 62 -7.42 -8.77 5.50
C SER A 62 -6.70 -8.16 6.70
N PHE A 63 -6.64 -6.83 6.80
CA PHE A 63 -6.17 -6.15 8.02
C PHE A 63 -7.26 -6.20 9.10
N LEU A 64 -8.50 -5.86 8.73
CA LEU A 64 -9.65 -5.91 9.65
C LEU A 64 -9.94 -7.30 10.18
N ALA A 65 -9.63 -8.37 9.43
CA ALA A 65 -9.75 -9.74 9.91
C ALA A 65 -8.94 -9.99 11.19
N GLY A 66 -7.86 -9.22 11.43
CA GLY A 66 -7.06 -9.30 12.66
C GLY A 66 -7.80 -8.96 13.95
N VAL A 67 -9.03 -8.41 13.89
CA VAL A 67 -9.89 -8.20 15.07
C VAL A 67 -10.63 -9.47 15.50
N ALA A 68 -10.69 -10.49 14.64
CA ALA A 68 -11.34 -11.76 14.92
C ALA A 68 -10.29 -12.87 15.09
N PRO A 69 -10.49 -13.84 16.01
CA PRO A 69 -9.53 -14.90 16.27
C PRO A 69 -9.61 -16.01 15.20
N TRP A 70 -9.32 -15.67 13.94
CA TRP A 70 -9.40 -16.64 12.83
C TRP A 70 -8.34 -17.76 12.94
N TRP A 71 -7.20 -17.46 13.59
CA TRP A 71 -6.09 -18.39 13.79
C TRP A 71 -6.43 -19.53 14.76
N SER A 72 -7.33 -19.29 15.72
CA SER A 72 -7.76 -20.31 16.68
C SER A 72 -8.86 -21.23 16.16
N SER A 73 -9.27 -21.08 14.90
CA SER A 73 -10.30 -21.93 14.29
C SER A 73 -9.69 -23.26 13.84
N GLY A 74 -10.50 -24.33 13.81
CA GLY A 74 -10.05 -25.63 13.28
C GLY A 74 -9.72 -25.61 11.78
N VAL A 75 -10.08 -24.55 11.05
CA VAL A 75 -9.78 -24.36 9.62
C VAL A 75 -9.35 -22.89 9.35
N PRO A 76 -8.13 -22.48 9.78
CA PRO A 76 -7.70 -21.07 9.80
C PRO A 76 -7.82 -20.34 8.46
N LEU A 77 -7.49 -21.01 7.36
CA LEU A 77 -7.60 -20.42 6.02
C LEU A 77 -9.04 -20.02 5.68
N LEU A 78 -10.01 -20.90 5.99
CA LEU A 78 -11.41 -20.63 5.70
C LEU A 78 -11.94 -19.49 6.59
N ALA A 79 -11.59 -19.50 7.88
CA ALA A 79 -11.97 -18.43 8.80
C ALA A 79 -11.41 -17.07 8.36
N LEU A 80 -10.15 -17.02 7.93
CA LEU A 80 -9.51 -15.82 7.41
C LEU A 80 -10.17 -15.34 6.10
N LEU A 81 -10.47 -16.25 5.17
CA LEU A 81 -11.15 -15.91 3.91
C LEU A 81 -12.55 -15.34 4.16
N VAL A 82 -13.33 -15.98 5.04
CA VAL A 82 -14.69 -15.56 5.37
C VAL A 82 -14.68 -14.20 6.07
N THR A 83 -13.84 -14.01 7.09
CA THR A 83 -13.74 -12.73 7.82
C THR A 83 -13.27 -11.60 6.92
N SER A 84 -12.20 -11.81 6.14
CA SER A 84 -11.67 -10.80 5.20
C SER A 84 -12.69 -10.42 4.12
N THR A 85 -13.36 -11.42 3.53
CA THR A 85 -14.38 -11.18 2.50
C THR A 85 -15.62 -10.50 3.07
N SER A 86 -16.00 -10.82 4.30
CA SER A 86 -17.13 -10.18 4.98
C SER A 86 -16.86 -8.69 5.22
N PHE A 87 -15.69 -8.33 5.74
CA PHE A 87 -15.30 -6.92 5.87
C PHE A 87 -15.20 -6.23 4.51
N ALA A 88 -14.59 -6.86 3.52
CA ALA A 88 -14.51 -6.32 2.17
C ALA A 88 -15.90 -6.08 1.54
N LEU A 89 -16.86 -6.97 1.81
CA LEU A 89 -18.26 -6.81 1.40
C LEU A 89 -18.91 -5.63 2.11
N LEU A 90 -18.72 -5.47 3.42
CA LEU A 90 -19.24 -4.31 4.16
C LEU A 90 -18.68 -2.99 3.60
N LEU A 91 -17.38 -2.95 3.30
CA LEU A 91 -16.73 -1.79 2.67
C LEU A 91 -17.30 -1.53 1.28
N ALA A 92 -17.51 -2.58 0.46
CA ALA A 92 -18.10 -2.45 -0.86
C ALA A 92 -19.54 -1.90 -0.79
N LEU A 93 -20.38 -2.44 0.11
CA LEU A 93 -21.76 -1.99 0.32
C LEU A 93 -21.84 -0.55 0.84
N ALA A 94 -20.95 -0.18 1.75
CA ALA A 94 -20.81 1.21 2.21
C ALA A 94 -20.36 2.13 1.06
N GLY A 95 -19.40 1.65 0.25
CA GLY A 95 -18.91 2.34 -0.93
C GLY A 95 -20.02 2.62 -1.94
N GLU A 96 -20.94 1.67 -2.19
CA GLU A 96 -22.05 1.82 -3.14
C GLU A 96 -22.96 3.03 -2.85
N ARG A 97 -22.92 3.58 -1.62
CA ARG A 97 -23.68 4.78 -1.23
C ARG A 97 -23.11 6.07 -1.84
N PHE A 98 -21.87 6.05 -2.31
CA PHE A 98 -21.23 7.24 -2.89
C PHE A 98 -21.57 7.37 -4.38
N PRO A 99 -22.09 8.53 -4.82
CA PRO A 99 -22.56 8.71 -6.19
C PRO A 99 -21.42 8.78 -7.21
N GLY A 100 -21.77 8.50 -8.47
CA GLY A 100 -20.88 8.58 -9.62
C GLY A 100 -20.16 7.27 -9.94
N ARG A 101 -19.58 7.19 -11.14
CA ARG A 101 -18.90 5.98 -11.64
C ARG A 101 -17.71 5.58 -10.78
N PHE A 102 -16.92 6.57 -10.34
CA PHE A 102 -15.76 6.34 -9.46
C PHE A 102 -16.10 6.37 -7.97
N GLY A 103 -17.27 6.89 -7.58
CA GLY A 103 -17.67 7.09 -6.17
C GLY A 103 -17.39 5.88 -5.28
N PRO A 104 -17.94 4.71 -5.60
CA PRO A 104 -17.84 3.55 -4.73
C PRO A 104 -16.44 2.95 -4.67
N ALA A 105 -15.71 2.90 -5.78
CA ALA A 105 -14.35 2.41 -5.77
C ALA A 105 -13.40 3.40 -5.06
N GLY A 106 -13.61 4.71 -5.25
CA GLY A 106 -12.90 5.76 -4.53
C GLY A 106 -13.18 5.73 -3.02
N ALA A 107 -14.42 5.47 -2.62
CA ALA A 107 -14.80 5.32 -1.22
C ALA A 107 -14.17 4.07 -0.57
N VAL A 108 -14.12 2.93 -1.27
CA VAL A 108 -13.40 1.73 -0.79
C VAL A 108 -11.90 2.02 -0.64
N CYS A 109 -11.30 2.76 -1.58
CA CYS A 109 -9.91 3.21 -1.46
C CYS A 109 -9.71 4.13 -0.25
N ALA A 110 -10.59 5.11 -0.04
CA ALA A 110 -10.53 6.00 1.11
C ALA A 110 -10.67 5.22 2.43
N ALA A 111 -11.59 4.26 2.50
CA ALA A 111 -11.74 3.39 3.66
C ALA A 111 -10.49 2.54 3.90
N THR A 112 -9.84 2.03 2.85
CA THR A 112 -8.57 1.29 2.94
C THR A 112 -7.47 2.15 3.55
N VAL A 113 -7.35 3.42 3.13
CA VAL A 113 -6.40 4.39 3.72
C VAL A 113 -6.71 4.62 5.21
N LEU A 114 -7.98 4.73 5.58
CA LEU A 114 -8.39 4.92 6.97
C LEU A 114 -8.11 3.69 7.85
N VAL A 115 -8.29 2.48 7.32
CA VAL A 115 -7.97 1.23 8.04
C VAL A 115 -6.48 1.13 8.28
N LEU A 116 -5.66 1.23 7.23
CA LEU A 116 -4.20 1.08 7.35
C LEU A 116 -3.57 2.26 8.10
N GLY A 117 -3.99 3.48 7.80
CA GLY A 117 -3.47 4.68 8.46
C GLY A 117 -3.94 4.79 9.90
N GLY A 118 -5.19 4.42 10.18
CA GLY A 118 -5.71 4.34 11.54
C GLY A 118 -4.95 3.32 12.37
N ASP A 119 -4.70 2.13 11.81
CA ASP A 119 -3.88 1.11 12.46
C ASP A 119 -2.47 1.63 12.78
N LEU A 120 -1.78 2.26 11.84
CA LEU A 120 -0.43 2.83 12.08
C LEU A 120 -0.42 3.87 13.20
N VAL A 121 -1.44 4.74 13.26
CA VAL A 121 -1.52 5.80 14.27
C VAL A 121 -1.90 5.24 15.65
N THR A 122 -2.62 4.12 15.73
CA THR A 122 -3.02 3.49 17.00
C THR A 122 -2.03 2.45 17.52
N GLY A 123 -0.99 2.09 16.76
CA GLY A 123 0.09 1.19 17.23
C GLY A 123 0.41 0.01 16.32
N ALA A 124 -0.13 -0.03 15.10
CA ALA A 124 0.08 -1.06 14.08
C ALA A 124 -0.33 -2.49 14.52
N HIS A 125 -1.44 -2.58 15.26
CA HIS A 125 -1.96 -3.82 15.84
C HIS A 125 -2.50 -4.80 14.80
N LEU A 126 -3.07 -4.31 13.70
CA LEU A 126 -3.62 -5.14 12.63
C LEU A 126 -2.56 -5.56 11.62
N GLN A 127 -1.53 -4.72 11.42
CA GLN A 127 -0.45 -5.00 10.50
C GLN A 127 0.42 -6.18 10.92
N ILE A 128 0.67 -6.34 12.22
CA ILE A 128 1.35 -7.50 12.77
C ILE A 128 0.45 -8.73 12.56
N THR A 129 0.92 -9.69 11.77
CA THR A 129 0.27 -10.96 11.38
C THR A 129 -0.87 -10.92 10.36
N SER A 130 -1.11 -9.78 9.69
CA SER A 130 -2.00 -9.79 8.53
C SER A 130 -1.32 -10.45 7.33
N PRO A 131 -2.04 -11.21 6.47
CA PRO A 131 -1.48 -11.75 5.23
C PRO A 131 -0.84 -10.68 4.31
N ALA A 132 -1.41 -9.47 4.31
CA ALA A 132 -0.90 -8.31 3.58
C ALA A 132 -0.04 -7.37 4.45
N GLY A 133 0.30 -7.80 5.67
CA GLY A 133 1.08 -7.07 6.67
C GLY A 133 2.44 -7.74 6.96
N TYR A 134 2.87 -7.70 8.22
CA TYR A 134 4.12 -8.32 8.67
C TYR A 134 3.95 -9.79 9.04
N SER A 135 4.99 -10.59 8.82
CA SER A 135 5.13 -11.92 9.44
C SER A 135 6.17 -11.83 10.58
N PRO A 136 5.76 -12.12 11.84
CA PRO A 136 6.69 -12.18 12.97
C PRO A 136 7.76 -13.28 12.81
N LEU A 137 7.42 -14.39 12.15
CA LEU A 137 8.30 -15.55 11.97
C LEU A 137 9.44 -15.28 10.98
N VAL A 138 9.16 -14.51 9.92
CA VAL A 138 10.19 -14.09 8.95
C VAL A 138 11.03 -12.92 9.50
N ALA A 139 10.57 -12.27 10.57
CA ALA A 139 11.25 -11.17 11.27
C ALA A 139 11.67 -9.98 10.37
N GLY A 140 10.94 -9.74 9.28
CA GLY A 140 11.33 -8.72 8.28
C GLY A 140 11.26 -7.27 8.79
N ARG A 141 10.24 -6.94 9.59
CA ARG A 141 10.06 -5.61 10.25
C ARG A 141 8.99 -5.73 11.35
N PHE A 142 9.19 -5.00 12.46
CA PHE A 142 8.30 -5.04 13.65
C PHE A 142 7.72 -3.68 14.05
N ALA A 143 7.96 -2.64 13.24
CA ALA A 143 7.48 -1.28 13.47
C ALA A 143 7.46 -0.52 12.14
N GLY A 144 6.60 0.49 12.03
CA GLY A 144 6.42 1.25 10.79
C GLY A 144 5.50 0.57 9.79
N ILE A 145 5.45 1.07 8.56
CA ILE A 145 4.71 0.47 7.44
C ILE A 145 5.65 -0.40 6.59
N GLY A 146 5.23 -1.62 6.27
CA GLY A 146 6.00 -2.54 5.45
C GLY A 146 5.76 -2.30 3.96
N ASN A 147 6.69 -2.67 3.09
CA ASN A 147 6.60 -2.44 1.63
C ASN A 147 5.31 -3.01 0.99
N VAL A 148 4.85 -4.17 1.49
CA VAL A 148 3.59 -4.82 1.08
C VAL A 148 2.39 -3.91 1.42
N ALA A 149 2.31 -3.47 2.67
CA ALA A 149 1.27 -2.56 3.16
C ALA A 149 1.36 -1.18 2.50
N PHE A 150 2.57 -0.67 2.27
CA PHE A 150 2.82 0.58 1.54
C PHE A 150 2.26 0.51 0.12
N GLY A 151 2.47 -0.59 -0.62
CA GLY A 151 1.88 -0.77 -1.95
C GLY A 151 0.36 -0.62 -1.96
N VAL A 152 -0.32 -1.23 -0.97
CA VAL A 152 -1.77 -1.08 -0.77
C VAL A 152 -2.13 0.37 -0.39
N TYR A 153 -1.40 0.96 0.56
CA TYR A 153 -1.63 2.31 1.08
C TYR A 153 -1.45 3.38 0.00
N ALA A 154 -0.39 3.29 -0.81
CA ALA A 154 -0.12 4.20 -1.91
C ALA A 154 -1.17 4.06 -3.03
N ALA A 155 -1.55 2.83 -3.40
CA ALA A 155 -2.59 2.60 -4.41
C ALA A 155 -3.94 3.16 -3.98
N ALA A 156 -4.38 2.80 -2.77
CA ALA A 156 -5.63 3.29 -2.22
C ALA A 156 -5.59 4.81 -2.00
N GLY A 157 -4.49 5.34 -1.47
CA GLY A 157 -4.28 6.76 -1.20
C GLY A 157 -4.36 7.63 -2.46
N LEU A 158 -3.63 7.26 -3.51
CA LEU A 158 -3.61 8.02 -4.76
C LEU A 158 -4.94 7.94 -5.51
N LEU A 159 -5.59 6.77 -5.52
CA LEU A 159 -6.90 6.59 -6.17
C LEU A 159 -8.02 7.31 -5.40
N ALA A 160 -8.02 7.24 -4.07
CA ALA A 160 -8.95 7.99 -3.23
C ALA A 160 -8.73 9.50 -3.38
N THR A 161 -7.48 9.96 -3.38
CA THR A 161 -7.14 11.38 -3.57
C THR A 161 -7.59 11.86 -4.94
N ALA A 162 -7.35 11.09 -6.01
CA ALA A 162 -7.79 11.44 -7.35
C ALA A 162 -9.32 11.57 -7.43
N TRP A 163 -10.04 10.63 -6.81
CA TRP A 163 -11.51 10.66 -6.72
C TRP A 163 -12.02 11.89 -5.95
N LEU A 164 -11.44 12.19 -4.80
CA LEU A 164 -11.85 13.30 -3.93
C LEU A 164 -11.48 14.66 -4.53
N ALA A 165 -10.37 14.73 -5.27
CA ALA A 165 -9.85 16.00 -5.74
C ALA A 165 -10.81 16.70 -6.71
N ARG A 166 -11.44 15.97 -7.65
CA ARG A 166 -12.40 16.54 -8.63
C ARG A 166 -11.93 17.86 -9.24
N GLY A 167 -10.65 17.94 -9.64
CA GLY A 167 -10.03 19.16 -10.20
C GLY A 167 -9.41 20.13 -9.18
N ARG A 168 -9.56 19.89 -7.86
CA ARG A 168 -9.14 20.81 -6.80
C ARG A 168 -7.79 20.42 -6.22
N LEU A 169 -6.76 21.22 -6.53
CA LEU A 169 -5.39 21.01 -6.05
C LEU A 169 -5.27 21.02 -4.52
N VAL A 170 -6.09 21.81 -3.82
CA VAL A 170 -6.10 21.87 -2.34
C VAL A 170 -6.43 20.52 -1.71
N VAL A 171 -7.28 19.72 -2.34
CA VAL A 171 -7.63 18.38 -1.85
C VAL A 171 -6.46 17.43 -2.06
N VAL A 172 -5.76 17.52 -3.21
CA VAL A 172 -4.54 16.74 -3.45
C VAL A 172 -3.47 17.08 -2.42
N ALA A 173 -3.28 18.36 -2.12
CA ALA A 173 -2.32 18.81 -1.11
C ALA A 173 -2.70 18.32 0.30
N GLY A 174 -3.98 18.45 0.70
CA GLY A 174 -4.46 18.01 2.01
C GLY A 174 -4.37 16.49 2.21
N CYS A 175 -4.89 15.70 1.26
CA CYS A 175 -4.78 14.24 1.30
C CYS A 175 -3.32 13.79 1.21
N GLY A 176 -2.52 14.42 0.34
CA GLY A 176 -1.11 14.12 0.18
C GLY A 176 -0.30 14.36 1.45
N LEU A 177 -0.56 15.46 2.16
CA LEU A 177 0.06 15.74 3.46
C LEU A 177 -0.25 14.64 4.47
N VAL A 178 -1.51 14.21 4.57
CA VAL A 178 -1.91 13.13 5.48
C VAL A 178 -1.22 11.82 5.12
N LEU A 179 -1.22 11.44 3.83
CA LEU A 179 -0.58 10.21 3.36
C LEU A 179 0.91 10.20 3.70
N VAL A 180 1.63 11.28 3.38
CA VAL A 180 3.08 11.40 3.63
C VAL A 180 3.39 11.46 5.12
N ALA A 181 2.54 12.12 5.93
CA ALA A 181 2.74 12.18 7.38
C ALA A 181 2.58 10.80 8.03
N VAL A 182 1.53 10.05 7.68
CA VAL A 182 1.28 8.71 8.24
C VAL A 182 2.35 7.71 7.80
N ASP A 183 2.77 7.78 6.54
CA ASP A 183 3.80 6.91 5.96
C ASP A 183 5.21 7.22 6.49
N GLY A 184 5.56 8.50 6.59
CA GLY A 184 6.91 8.95 6.88
C GLY A 184 7.21 9.18 8.36
N ALA A 185 6.23 9.61 9.15
CA ALA A 185 6.51 10.05 10.51
C ALA A 185 7.09 8.90 11.35
N PRO A 186 8.20 9.12 12.06
CA PRO A 186 8.84 8.09 12.84
C PRO A 186 8.01 7.36 13.92
N PRO A 187 7.03 7.99 14.61
CA PRO A 187 6.17 7.23 15.53
C PRO A 187 5.21 6.29 14.79
N TRP A 188 5.02 6.48 13.48
CA TRP A 188 4.10 5.72 12.63
C TRP A 188 4.91 5.00 11.55
N GLY A 189 4.67 5.25 10.26
CA GLY A 189 5.17 4.44 9.17
C GLY A 189 6.70 4.37 9.03
N SER A 190 7.45 5.42 9.37
CA SER A 190 8.93 5.46 9.22
C SER A 190 9.45 4.97 7.85
N ASP A 191 8.69 5.15 6.78
CA ASP A 191 9.06 4.65 5.44
C ASP A 191 9.70 5.74 4.58
N VAL A 192 11.03 5.72 4.52
CA VAL A 192 11.81 6.64 3.70
C VAL A 192 11.53 6.45 2.20
N GLY A 193 11.56 5.20 1.73
CA GLY A 193 11.35 4.91 0.32
C GLY A 193 9.91 5.21 -0.10
N GLY A 194 8.96 4.97 0.81
CA GLY A 194 7.56 5.36 0.67
C GLY A 194 7.36 6.87 0.49
N VAL A 195 7.95 7.70 1.36
CA VAL A 195 7.87 9.16 1.26
C VAL A 195 8.48 9.67 -0.05
N LEU A 196 9.66 9.16 -0.42
CA LEU A 196 10.35 9.53 -1.65
C LEU A 196 9.58 9.09 -2.91
N ALA A 197 8.74 8.05 -2.81
CA ALA A 197 7.86 7.61 -3.89
C ALA A 197 6.55 8.39 -3.95
N LEU A 198 5.91 8.64 -2.80
CA LEU A 198 4.60 9.30 -2.70
C LEU A 198 4.67 10.77 -3.09
N LEU A 199 5.69 11.52 -2.66
CA LEU A 199 5.75 12.97 -2.91
C LEU A 199 5.80 13.31 -4.41
N PRO A 200 6.70 12.73 -5.23
CA PRO A 200 6.67 12.94 -6.67
C PRO A 200 5.35 12.49 -7.33
N ALA A 201 4.77 11.38 -6.85
CA ALA A 201 3.49 10.88 -7.35
C ALA A 201 2.31 11.83 -7.04
N LEU A 202 2.27 12.42 -5.84
CA LEU A 202 1.26 13.41 -5.43
C LEU A 202 1.42 14.72 -6.20
N VAL A 203 2.66 15.17 -6.45
CA VAL A 203 2.91 16.33 -7.31
C VAL A 203 2.46 16.05 -8.73
N LEU A 204 2.77 14.87 -9.28
CA LEU A 204 2.27 14.44 -10.58
C LEU A 204 0.73 14.43 -10.62
N LEU A 205 0.07 13.86 -9.62
CA LEU A 205 -1.38 13.85 -9.50
C LEU A 205 -1.93 15.28 -9.48
N GLY A 206 -1.34 16.18 -8.70
CA GLY A 206 -1.73 17.58 -8.64
C GLY A 206 -1.60 18.31 -9.97
N LEU A 207 -0.52 18.06 -10.72
CA LEU A 207 -0.33 18.61 -12.07
C LEU A 207 -1.40 18.11 -13.04
N LEU A 208 -1.68 16.80 -13.03
CA LEU A 208 -2.70 16.19 -13.90
C LEU A 208 -4.11 16.69 -13.57
N VAL A 209 -4.47 16.74 -12.28
CA VAL A 209 -5.76 17.22 -11.78
C VAL A 209 -5.97 18.71 -12.11
N SER A 210 -4.92 19.52 -12.09
CA SER A 210 -4.98 20.95 -12.40
C SER A 210 -4.81 21.27 -13.90
N GLY A 211 -4.68 20.27 -14.77
CA GLY A 211 -4.46 20.45 -16.21
C GLY A 211 -3.12 21.11 -16.55
N ARG A 212 -2.17 21.15 -15.61
CA ARG A 212 -0.86 21.76 -15.81
C ARG A 212 0.07 20.79 -16.53
N ARG A 213 0.97 21.33 -17.35
CA ARG A 213 1.99 20.52 -18.04
C ARG A 213 2.88 19.80 -17.04
N VAL A 214 3.08 18.50 -17.28
CA VAL A 214 4.06 17.68 -16.56
C VAL A 214 5.46 18.11 -16.99
N SER A 215 6.33 18.38 -16.02
CA SER A 215 7.69 18.84 -16.26
C SER A 215 8.65 18.02 -15.42
N VAL A 216 9.72 17.53 -16.04
CA VAL A 216 10.80 16.79 -15.35
C VAL A 216 11.39 17.63 -14.22
N VAL A 217 11.50 18.95 -14.40
CA VAL A 217 11.98 19.87 -13.36
C VAL A 217 11.06 19.85 -12.14
N ARG A 218 9.74 19.90 -12.33
CA ARG A 218 8.78 19.86 -11.21
C ARG A 218 8.79 18.53 -10.47
N LEU A 219 8.97 17.42 -11.19
CA LEU A 219 9.12 16.10 -10.58
C LEU A 219 10.45 15.97 -9.84
N GLY A 220 11.53 16.51 -10.41
CA GLY A 220 12.84 16.60 -9.74
C GLY A 220 12.78 17.42 -8.46
N LEU A 221 12.14 18.59 -8.48
CA LEU A 221 11.91 19.42 -7.30
C LEU A 221 11.05 18.71 -6.25
N ALA A 222 10.05 17.92 -6.67
CA ALA A 222 9.28 17.08 -5.74
C ALA A 222 10.14 15.98 -5.10
N GLY A 223 11.06 15.39 -5.86
CA GLY A 223 12.06 14.45 -5.33
C GLY A 223 12.99 15.11 -4.32
N VAL A 224 13.48 16.32 -4.61
CA VAL A 224 14.29 17.12 -3.67
C VAL A 224 13.48 17.45 -2.41
N ALA A 225 12.23 17.89 -2.56
CA ALA A 225 11.35 18.15 -1.42
C ALA A 225 11.14 16.88 -0.57
N GLY A 226 11.00 15.72 -1.19
CA GLY A 226 10.96 14.44 -0.47
C GLY A 226 12.24 14.11 0.27
N ALA A 227 13.40 14.33 -0.35
CA ALA A 227 14.69 14.15 0.32
C ALA A 227 14.85 15.08 1.53
N VAL A 228 14.38 16.33 1.41
CA VAL A 228 14.34 17.28 2.52
C VAL A 228 13.41 16.79 3.63
N VAL A 229 12.18 16.36 3.31
CA VAL A 229 11.24 15.81 4.30
C VAL A 229 11.86 14.62 5.03
N VAL A 230 12.42 13.65 4.30
CA VAL A 230 13.11 12.49 4.89
C VAL A 230 14.24 12.92 5.80
N THR A 231 15.05 13.89 5.38
CA THR A 231 16.18 14.39 6.17
C THR A 231 15.69 15.05 7.46
N VAL A 232 14.64 15.88 7.40
CA VAL A 232 14.02 16.49 8.58
C VAL A 232 13.49 15.42 9.54
N LEU A 233 12.80 14.40 9.02
CA LEU A 233 12.29 13.28 9.83
C LEU A 233 13.44 12.48 10.45
N ALA A 234 14.55 12.30 9.73
CA ALA A 234 15.73 11.60 10.21
C ALA A 234 16.44 12.33 11.33
N LEU A 235 16.61 13.64 11.18
CA LEU A 235 17.18 14.50 12.22
C LEU A 235 16.27 14.57 13.46
N ALA A 236 14.95 14.65 13.26
CA ALA A 236 13.98 14.60 14.36
C ALA A 236 13.97 13.24 15.09
N ASP A 237 14.27 12.15 14.38
CA ASP A 237 14.49 10.83 14.98
C ASP A 237 15.83 10.72 15.71
N HIS A 238 16.90 11.26 15.14
CA HIS A 238 18.22 11.30 15.77
C HIS A 238 18.24 12.16 17.04
N ALA A 239 17.43 13.22 17.11
CA ALA A 239 17.32 14.07 18.30
C ALA A 239 16.64 13.37 19.50
N ARG A 240 16.01 12.20 19.30
CA ARG A 240 15.46 11.40 20.41
C ARG A 240 16.58 10.67 21.15
N GLY A 241 16.32 10.36 22.43
CA GLY A 241 17.24 9.59 23.25
C GLY A 241 17.61 8.24 22.59
N PRO A 242 18.83 7.70 22.79
CA PRO A 242 19.36 6.57 22.02
C PRO A 242 18.45 5.33 22.00
N ALA A 243 17.75 5.04 23.11
CA ALA A 243 16.84 3.90 23.22
C ALA A 243 15.51 4.09 22.45
N ALA A 244 15.16 5.32 22.08
CA ALA A 244 13.91 5.67 21.39
C ALA A 244 14.12 6.00 19.90
N GLN A 245 15.37 5.97 19.42
CA GLN A 245 15.69 6.20 18.01
C GLN A 245 15.25 5.00 17.16
N THR A 246 14.65 5.29 16.01
CA THR A 246 14.36 4.26 15.02
C THR A 246 15.63 3.96 14.20
N HIS A 247 15.47 3.18 13.13
CA HIS A 247 16.55 2.95 12.17
C HIS A 247 16.97 4.24 11.43
N LEU A 248 16.08 5.23 11.35
CA LEU A 248 16.31 6.47 10.62
C LEU A 248 17.31 7.39 11.34
N GLY A 249 17.15 7.59 12.65
CA GLY A 249 18.04 8.38 13.49
C GLY A 249 19.39 7.71 13.69
N ARG A 250 19.42 6.38 13.76
CA ARG A 250 20.68 5.60 13.76
C ARG A 250 21.43 5.70 12.43
N PHE A 251 20.71 5.82 11.31
CA PHE A 251 21.34 6.04 10.00
C PHE A 251 22.04 7.40 9.93
N VAL A 252 21.50 8.44 10.58
CA VAL A 252 22.19 9.74 10.69
C VAL A 252 23.56 9.57 11.36
N THR A 253 23.65 8.81 12.45
CA THR A 253 24.92 8.47 13.10
C THR A 253 25.87 7.74 12.15
N GLN A 254 25.37 6.77 11.37
CA GLN A 254 26.17 6.06 10.38
C GLN A 254 26.72 6.96 9.26
N VAL A 255 25.99 8.02 8.89
CA VAL A 255 26.47 9.03 7.95
C VAL A 255 27.59 9.85 8.59
N GLN A 256 27.42 10.28 9.85
CA GLN A 256 28.44 11.02 10.61
C GLN A 256 29.72 10.21 10.79
N ASP A 257 29.60 8.92 11.08
CA ASP A 257 30.72 7.99 11.27
C ASP A 257 31.34 7.50 9.96
N GLY A 258 30.81 7.90 8.80
CA GLY A 258 31.29 7.50 7.48
C GLY A 258 31.00 6.03 7.10
N THR A 259 30.18 5.31 7.88
CA THR A 259 29.87 3.89 7.67
C THR A 259 28.62 3.64 6.80
N ALA A 260 27.82 4.68 6.53
CA ALA A 260 26.56 4.60 5.77
C ALA A 260 26.70 3.95 4.38
N GLY A 261 27.83 4.12 3.70
CA GLY A 261 28.08 3.55 2.37
C GLY A 261 27.99 2.02 2.36
N THR A 262 28.41 1.36 3.43
CA THR A 262 28.33 -0.11 3.56
C THR A 262 26.89 -0.60 3.67
N VAL A 263 26.05 0.13 4.41
CA VAL A 263 24.62 -0.17 4.58
C VAL A 263 23.87 0.03 3.27
N LEU A 264 24.15 1.14 2.56
CA LEU A 264 23.57 1.43 1.26
C LEU A 264 23.93 0.37 0.22
N ARG A 265 25.20 -0.03 0.15
CA ARG A 265 25.66 -1.08 -0.77
C ARG A 265 24.99 -2.42 -0.48
N ARG A 266 24.95 -2.84 0.80
CA ARG A 266 24.27 -4.08 1.20
C ARG A 266 22.78 -4.07 0.84
N LYS A 267 22.10 -2.93 0.99
CA LYS A 267 20.69 -2.77 0.57
C LYS A 267 20.54 -2.87 -0.95
N ALA A 268 21.40 -2.20 -1.71
CA ALA A 268 21.38 -2.28 -3.17
C ALA A 268 21.61 -3.71 -3.68
N ASP A 269 22.58 -4.43 -3.10
CA ASP A 269 22.87 -5.82 -3.44
C ASP A 269 21.68 -6.74 -3.14
N ALA A 270 20.96 -6.51 -2.03
CA ALA A 270 19.75 -7.27 -1.70
C ALA A 270 18.60 -7.04 -2.71
N VAL A 271 18.38 -5.80 -3.14
CA VAL A 271 17.37 -5.46 -4.16
C VAL A 271 17.69 -6.12 -5.50
N LEU A 272 18.96 -6.04 -5.93
CA LEU A 272 19.40 -6.68 -7.17
C LEU A 272 19.33 -8.21 -7.08
N GLY A 273 19.73 -8.79 -5.95
CA GLY A 273 19.62 -10.23 -5.71
C GLY A 273 18.19 -10.74 -5.85
N LEU A 274 17.21 -10.04 -5.27
CA LEU A 274 15.79 -10.39 -5.37
C LEU A 274 15.27 -10.39 -6.82
N LEU A 275 15.71 -9.47 -7.66
CA LEU A 275 15.26 -9.38 -9.06
C LEU A 275 15.71 -10.56 -9.92
N PHE A 276 16.91 -11.09 -9.67
CA PHE A 276 17.52 -12.10 -10.52
C PHE A 276 17.40 -13.53 -9.98
N HIS A 277 17.09 -13.73 -8.69
CA HIS A 277 17.11 -15.07 -8.06
C HIS A 277 15.72 -15.63 -7.73
N SER A 278 14.63 -14.85 -7.86
CA SER A 278 13.27 -15.35 -7.71
C SER A 278 12.48 -15.22 -9.02
N PRO A 279 11.91 -16.32 -9.55
CA PRO A 279 11.10 -16.28 -10.78
C PRO A 279 9.90 -15.34 -10.68
N VAL A 280 9.34 -15.20 -9.48
CA VAL A 280 8.14 -14.38 -9.22
C VAL A 280 8.47 -12.89 -9.28
N THR A 281 9.61 -12.47 -8.73
CA THR A 281 10.07 -11.08 -8.78
C THR A 281 10.65 -10.73 -10.14
N ALA A 282 11.23 -11.69 -10.87
CA ALA A 282 11.70 -11.50 -12.24
C ALA A 282 10.56 -11.23 -13.25
N LEU A 283 9.33 -11.68 -12.97
CA LEU A 283 8.13 -11.37 -13.77
C LEU A 283 7.61 -9.94 -13.54
N LEU A 284 8.02 -9.29 -12.46
CA LEU A 284 7.46 -8.01 -12.06
C LEU A 284 7.73 -6.86 -13.05
N PRO A 285 8.94 -6.71 -13.64
CA PRO A 285 9.16 -5.74 -14.71
C PRO A 285 8.19 -5.93 -15.88
N VAL A 286 7.87 -7.17 -16.24
CA VAL A 286 6.91 -7.48 -17.33
C VAL A 286 5.52 -6.97 -16.97
N VAL A 287 5.08 -7.19 -15.73
CA VAL A 287 3.78 -6.71 -15.25
C VAL A 287 3.72 -5.18 -15.20
N VAL A 288 4.79 -4.52 -14.76
CA VAL A 288 4.89 -3.05 -14.75
C VAL A 288 4.85 -2.48 -16.16
N VAL A 289 5.61 -3.06 -17.10
CA VAL A 289 5.59 -2.67 -18.52
C VAL A 289 4.22 -2.89 -19.12
N ALA A 290 3.55 -4.00 -18.83
CA ALA A 290 2.19 -4.26 -19.28
C ALA A 290 1.19 -3.23 -18.74
N ALA A 291 1.28 -2.88 -17.45
CA ALA A 291 0.43 -1.84 -16.84
C ALA A 291 0.68 -0.46 -17.48
N ALA A 292 1.94 -0.09 -17.69
CA ALA A 292 2.31 1.16 -18.37
C ALA A 292 1.79 1.18 -19.82
N TYR A 293 1.93 0.06 -20.54
CA TYR A 293 1.40 -0.09 -21.89
C TYR A 293 -0.12 0.12 -21.94
N LEU A 294 -0.87 -0.44 -20.99
CA LEU A 294 -2.33 -0.25 -20.89
C LEU A 294 -2.72 1.19 -20.56
N LEU A 295 -1.88 1.98 -19.90
CA LEU A 295 -2.13 3.40 -19.65
C LEU A 295 -1.87 4.28 -20.87
N VAL A 296 -0.90 3.91 -21.71
CA VAL A 296 -0.54 4.62 -22.94
C VAL A 296 -1.46 4.23 -24.10
N ARG A 297 -1.77 2.93 -24.22
CA ARG A 297 -2.61 2.35 -25.27
C ARG A 297 -3.76 1.54 -24.64
N PRO A 298 -4.74 2.21 -24.01
CA PRO A 298 -5.85 1.51 -23.36
C PRO A 298 -6.75 0.82 -24.39
N PRO A 299 -7.22 -0.41 -24.12
CA PRO A 299 -8.25 -1.03 -24.94
C PRO A 299 -9.56 -0.21 -24.91
N PRO A 300 -10.46 -0.34 -25.90
CA PRO A 300 -11.63 0.53 -26.03
C PRO A 300 -12.49 0.70 -24.75
N PRO A 301 -12.77 -0.36 -23.95
CA PRO A 301 -13.52 -0.21 -22.71
C PRO A 301 -12.81 0.66 -21.66
N LEU A 302 -11.49 0.51 -21.56
CA LEU A 302 -10.67 1.29 -20.64
C LEU A 302 -10.51 2.74 -21.13
N ALA A 303 -10.31 2.92 -22.44
CA ALA A 303 -10.23 4.24 -23.06
C ALA A 303 -11.52 5.05 -22.83
N ALA A 304 -12.68 4.41 -23.05
CA ALA A 304 -13.98 5.03 -22.77
C ALA A 304 -14.14 5.38 -21.28
N SER A 305 -13.61 4.55 -20.39
CA SER A 305 -13.66 4.81 -18.94
C SER A 305 -12.77 5.99 -18.56
N PHE A 306 -11.58 6.11 -19.13
CA PHE A 306 -10.69 7.26 -18.92
C PHE A 306 -11.27 8.56 -19.48
N ALA A 307 -12.02 8.50 -20.59
CA ALA A 307 -12.70 9.67 -21.12
C ALA A 307 -13.85 10.15 -20.21
N ARG A 308 -14.61 9.21 -19.60
CA ARG A 308 -15.73 9.53 -18.70
C ARG A 308 -15.31 9.85 -17.27
N VAL A 309 -14.18 9.31 -16.82
CA VAL A 309 -13.65 9.45 -15.47
C VAL A 309 -12.15 9.75 -15.57
N PRO A 310 -11.76 11.00 -15.90
CA PRO A 310 -10.36 11.38 -16.02
C PRO A 310 -9.56 11.16 -14.74
N GLU A 311 -10.20 11.29 -13.57
CA GLU A 311 -9.59 11.09 -12.26
C GLU A 311 -9.01 9.69 -12.09
N LEU A 312 -9.67 8.66 -12.64
CA LEU A 312 -9.16 7.30 -12.62
C LEU A 312 -7.81 7.22 -13.34
N ARG A 313 -7.72 7.82 -14.53
CA ARG A 313 -6.47 7.84 -15.30
C ARG A 313 -5.38 8.62 -14.55
N HIS A 314 -5.72 9.78 -13.98
CA HIS A 314 -4.77 10.59 -13.23
C HIS A 314 -4.20 9.84 -12.01
N GLY A 315 -5.08 9.18 -11.24
CA GLY A 315 -4.69 8.35 -10.10
C GLY A 315 -3.79 7.19 -10.50
N LEU A 316 -4.10 6.48 -11.59
CA LEU A 316 -3.29 5.35 -12.07
C LEU A 316 -1.92 5.78 -12.61
N VAL A 317 -1.83 6.93 -13.30
CA VAL A 317 -0.55 7.46 -13.78
C VAL A 317 0.33 7.87 -12.60
N ALA A 318 -0.24 8.54 -11.59
CA ALA A 318 0.46 8.85 -10.35
C ALA A 318 0.90 7.58 -9.60
N LEU A 319 0.03 6.57 -9.51
CA LEU A 319 0.34 5.28 -8.91
C LEU A 319 1.48 4.56 -9.66
N GLY A 320 1.50 4.63 -10.99
CA GLY A 320 2.60 4.08 -11.79
C GLY A 320 3.96 4.68 -11.39
N LEU A 321 4.01 6.00 -11.17
CA LEU A 321 5.22 6.66 -10.67
C LEU A 321 5.58 6.22 -9.24
N ALA A 322 4.59 6.17 -8.33
CA ALA A 322 4.82 5.71 -6.95
C ALA A 322 5.33 4.26 -6.91
N CYS A 323 4.77 3.38 -7.75
CA CYS A 323 5.22 2.00 -7.89
C CYS A 323 6.64 1.90 -8.45
N ALA A 324 7.00 2.69 -9.46
CA ALA A 324 8.33 2.70 -10.03
C ALA A 324 9.39 3.19 -9.02
N LEU A 325 9.10 4.27 -8.30
CA LEU A 325 9.98 4.81 -7.28
C LEU A 325 10.04 3.90 -6.05
N GLY A 326 8.90 3.41 -5.57
CA GLY A 326 8.83 2.48 -4.43
C GLY A 326 9.51 1.15 -4.73
N PHE A 327 9.48 0.70 -5.99
CA PHE A 327 10.26 -0.44 -6.44
C PHE A 327 11.77 -0.20 -6.36
N ALA A 328 12.23 0.99 -6.76
CA ALA A 328 13.65 1.32 -6.80
C ALA A 328 14.24 1.68 -5.42
N LEU A 329 13.43 2.28 -4.53
CA LEU A 329 13.91 2.91 -3.30
C LEU A 329 13.72 2.05 -2.04
N ASN A 330 12.89 1.01 -2.09
CA ASN A 330 12.63 0.14 -0.94
C ASN A 330 13.42 -1.17 -0.98
N ASP A 331 13.81 -1.66 0.20
CA ASP A 331 14.61 -2.89 0.38
C ASP A 331 13.94 -4.14 -0.20
N SER A 332 12.61 -4.18 -0.22
CA SER A 332 11.81 -5.20 -0.92
C SER A 332 10.82 -4.52 -1.86
N GLY A 333 11.34 -3.58 -2.66
CA GLY A 333 10.54 -2.75 -3.56
C GLY A 333 9.70 -3.53 -4.56
N ALA A 334 10.09 -4.76 -4.91
CA ALA A 334 9.31 -5.67 -5.75
C ALA A 334 7.87 -5.92 -5.23
N ALA A 335 7.67 -5.90 -3.92
CA ALA A 335 6.35 -6.09 -3.33
C ALA A 335 5.40 -4.91 -3.60
N VAL A 336 5.93 -3.68 -3.73
CA VAL A 336 5.12 -2.45 -3.87
C VAL A 336 4.17 -2.51 -5.07
N PRO A 337 4.65 -2.68 -6.33
CA PRO A 337 3.76 -2.78 -7.48
C PRO A 337 2.87 -4.03 -7.45
N ALA A 338 3.36 -5.16 -6.93
CA ALA A 338 2.56 -6.38 -6.86
C ALA A 338 1.29 -6.19 -6.01
N LEU A 339 1.44 -5.57 -4.84
CA LEU A 339 0.32 -5.32 -3.93
C LEU A 339 -0.53 -4.13 -4.38
N ALA A 340 0.08 -3.12 -5.00
CA ALA A 340 -0.67 -2.02 -5.60
C ALA A 340 -1.66 -2.52 -6.67
N LEU A 341 -1.32 -3.56 -7.43
CA LEU A 341 -2.19 -4.17 -8.43
C LEU A 341 -3.41 -4.88 -7.83
N LEU A 342 -3.29 -5.43 -6.61
CA LEU A 342 -4.44 -6.01 -5.89
C LEU A 342 -5.51 -4.96 -5.58
N VAL A 343 -5.15 -3.68 -5.50
CA VAL A 343 -6.11 -2.56 -5.36
C VAL A 343 -6.49 -2.01 -6.73
N ALA A 344 -5.50 -1.71 -7.58
CA ALA A 344 -5.71 -0.99 -8.82
C ALA A 344 -6.56 -1.78 -9.84
N LEU A 345 -6.31 -3.08 -10.03
CA LEU A 345 -7.03 -3.87 -11.02
C LEU A 345 -8.53 -4.02 -10.67
N PRO A 346 -8.92 -4.35 -9.42
CA PRO A 346 -10.32 -4.36 -9.05
C PRO A 346 -10.98 -2.97 -9.13
N VAL A 347 -10.28 -1.89 -8.77
CA VAL A 347 -10.81 -0.52 -8.91
C VAL A 347 -11.08 -0.17 -10.36
N VAL A 348 -10.12 -0.40 -11.26
CA VAL A 348 -10.30 -0.20 -12.71
C VAL A 348 -11.47 -1.03 -13.23
N THR A 349 -11.57 -2.28 -12.80
CA THR A 349 -12.66 -3.16 -13.19
C THR A 349 -14.00 -2.64 -12.69
N ALA A 350 -14.10 -2.21 -11.42
CA ALA A 350 -15.33 -1.67 -10.83
C ALA A 350 -15.84 -0.42 -11.57
N VAL A 351 -14.93 0.47 -11.99
CA VAL A 351 -15.28 1.69 -12.74
C VAL A 351 -15.67 1.36 -14.19
N THR A 352 -14.94 0.46 -14.84
CA THR A 352 -15.16 0.11 -16.27
C THR A 352 -16.44 -0.68 -16.51
N VAL A 353 -16.80 -1.62 -15.61
CA VAL A 353 -17.96 -2.50 -15.79
C VAL A 353 -19.28 -1.89 -15.31
N ARG A 354 -19.24 -0.70 -14.70
CA ARG A 354 -20.45 -0.03 -14.21
C ARG A 354 -21.31 0.50 -15.37
N PRO A 355 -22.59 0.12 -15.42
CA PRO A 355 -23.52 0.66 -16.41
C PRO A 355 -23.63 2.19 -16.25
N GLY A 356 -23.91 2.86 -17.37
CA GLY A 356 -24.04 4.31 -17.44
C GLY A 356 -25.38 4.82 -17.02
#